data_AF-A0A6A4Q2Y7-F1
#
_entry.id   AF-A0A6A4Q2Y7-F1
#
_cell.length_a   1.000
_cell.length_b   1.000
_cell.length_c   1.000
_cell.angle_alpha   90.00
_cell.angle_beta   90.00
_cell.angle_gamma   90.00
#
_symmetry.space_group_name_H-M   'P 1'
#
loop_
_entity.id
_entity.type
_entity.pdbx_description
1 polymer ?
#
loop_
_entity_poly.entity_id
_entity_poly.type
_entity_poly.pdbx_seq_one_letter_code
_entity_poly.pdbx_strand_id
1 'polypeptide(L)'
;MGLPWDRVHTVILNDPGRLLSVHIMHTALVAGWDGSMALYELAVFDPSDPVLDPMPDSRQKAQARKHNMCPGHAFVTPNTRIRYSTPL
;
A
#
# COMPACT_ATOMS: atom_id res chain seq x y z
N MET A 1 30.07 -14.95 21.56
CA MET A 1 29.58 -13.72 20.88
C MET A 1 28.51 -14.18 19.90
N GLY A 2 27.25 -13.80 20.08
CA GLY A 2 26.13 -14.22 19.21
C GLY A 2 26.15 -13.51 17.85
N LEU A 3 25.28 -13.94 16.92
CA LEU A 3 25.11 -13.29 15.63
C LEU A 3 24.68 -11.82 15.79
N PRO A 4 25.18 -10.90 14.95
CA PRO A 4 24.62 -9.54 14.83
C PRO A 4 23.12 -9.56 14.51
N TRP A 5 22.37 -8.58 15.02
CA TRP A 5 20.90 -8.53 14.93
C TRP A 5 20.38 -8.52 13.50
N ASP A 6 21.12 -7.91 12.57
CA ASP A 6 20.80 -7.81 11.14
C ASP A 6 20.95 -9.17 10.41
N ARG A 7 21.72 -10.10 11.00
CA ARG A 7 22.02 -11.40 10.39
C ARG A 7 21.24 -12.55 11.00
N VAL A 8 20.28 -12.29 11.89
CA VAL A 8 19.52 -13.36 12.57
C VAL A 8 18.81 -14.30 11.59
N HIS A 9 18.42 -13.82 10.40
CA HIS A 9 17.81 -14.65 9.36
C HIS A 9 18.79 -15.55 8.61
N THR A 10 20.10 -15.44 8.82
CA THR A 10 21.07 -16.34 8.17
C THR A 10 21.00 -17.77 8.72
N VAL A 11 20.45 -17.96 9.93
CA VAL A 11 20.33 -19.27 10.57
C VAL A 11 19.46 -20.27 9.81
N ILE A 12 18.52 -19.77 9.00
CA ILE A 12 17.59 -20.63 8.25
C ILE A 12 18.12 -21.03 6.86
N LEU A 13 19.27 -20.52 6.43
CA LEU A 13 19.80 -20.79 5.09
C LEU A 13 20.18 -22.25 4.87
N ASN A 14 20.59 -22.95 5.94
CA ASN A 14 20.98 -24.37 5.87
C ASN A 14 19.89 -25.31 6.44
N ASP A 15 18.69 -24.81 6.73
CA ASP A 15 17.57 -25.59 7.25
C ASP A 15 16.36 -25.45 6.31
N PRO A 16 16.18 -26.37 5.34
CA PRO A 16 15.17 -26.23 4.31
C PRO A 16 13.74 -26.26 4.87
N GLY A 17 13.52 -26.93 6.00
CA GLY A 17 12.20 -26.97 6.66
C GLY A 17 11.78 -25.61 7.23
N ARG A 18 12.70 -24.94 7.95
CA ARG A 18 12.49 -23.59 8.47
C ARG A 18 12.45 -22.54 7.38
N LEU A 19 13.26 -22.72 6.33
CA LEU A 19 13.21 -21.87 5.16
C LEU A 19 11.83 -21.94 4.49
N LEU A 20 11.27 -23.13 4.30
CA LEU A 20 9.91 -23.29 3.77
C LEU A 20 8.87 -22.67 4.69
N SER A 21 8.99 -22.87 6.00
CA SER A 21 8.06 -22.30 7.00
C SER A 21 8.02 -20.77 6.94
N VAL A 22 9.17 -20.09 6.88
CA VAL A 22 9.20 -18.61 6.78
C VAL A 22 8.65 -18.13 5.44
N HIS A 23 8.84 -18.88 4.35
CA HIS A 23 8.27 -18.53 3.06
C HIS A 23 6.74 -18.65 3.07
N ILE A 24 6.19 -19.70 3.69
CA ILE A 24 4.75 -19.86 3.88
C ILE A 24 4.21 -18.73 4.77
N MET A 25 4.89 -18.43 5.89
CA MET A 25 4.53 -17.32 6.79
C MET A 25 4.51 -15.98 6.03
N HIS A 26 5.57 -15.67 5.27
CA HIS A 26 5.65 -14.45 4.49
C HIS A 26 4.54 -14.38 3.44
N THR A 27 4.28 -15.48 2.73
CA THR A 27 3.21 -15.55 1.72
C THR A 27 1.83 -15.34 2.35
N ALA A 28 1.57 -15.96 3.50
CA ALA A 28 0.33 -15.77 4.24
C ALA A 28 0.17 -14.32 4.73
N LEU A 29 1.25 -13.69 5.19
CA LEU A 29 1.23 -12.29 5.61
C LEU A 29 0.93 -11.35 4.44
N VAL A 30 1.58 -11.56 3.30
CA VAL A 30 1.34 -10.76 2.09
C VAL A 30 -0.09 -10.96 1.57
N ALA A 31 -0.58 -12.19 1.52
CA ALA A 31 -1.96 -12.48 1.14
C ALA A 31 -2.98 -11.87 2.12
N GLY A 32 -2.69 -11.93 3.42
CA GLY A 32 -3.53 -11.30 4.45
C GLY A 32 -3.55 -9.78 4.34
N TRP A 33 -2.41 -9.16 4.03
CA TRP A 33 -2.32 -7.73 3.78
C TRP A 33 -3.10 -7.32 2.54
N ASP A 34 -2.91 -8.02 1.41
CA ASP A 34 -3.59 -7.74 0.15
C ASP A 34 -5.12 -7.87 0.30
N GLY A 35 -5.58 -8.96 0.91
CA GLY A 35 -7.00 -9.14 1.22
C GLY A 35 -7.55 -8.07 2.16
N SER A 36 -6.79 -7.70 3.19
CA SER A 36 -7.20 -6.62 4.10
C SER A 36 -7.30 -5.28 3.39
N MET A 37 -6.38 -4.98 2.47
CA MET A 37 -6.43 -3.74 1.69
C MET A 37 -7.58 -3.75 0.70
N ALA A 38 -7.83 -4.85 0.00
CA ALA A 38 -8.97 -4.98 -0.90
C ALA A 38 -10.31 -4.81 -0.16
N LEU A 39 -10.46 -5.45 1.02
CA LEU A 39 -11.65 -5.32 1.86
C LEU A 39 -11.80 -3.90 2.42
N TYR A 40 -10.70 -3.29 2.86
CA TYR A 40 -10.70 -1.92 3.35
C TYR A 40 -11.14 -0.94 2.25
N GLU A 41 -10.62 -1.11 1.04
CA GLU A 41 -10.95 -0.27 -0.12
C GLU A 41 -12.41 -0.47 -0.55
N LEU A 42 -12.90 -1.70 -0.57
CA LEU A 42 -14.31 -1.99 -0.86
C LEU A 42 -15.25 -1.36 0.18
N ALA A 43 -14.87 -1.38 1.47
CA ALA A 43 -15.68 -0.82 2.54
C ALA A 43 -15.83 0.71 2.48
N VAL A 44 -14.87 1.42 1.86
CA VAL A 44 -14.90 2.89 1.72
C VAL A 44 -15.20 3.37 0.30
N PHE A 45 -15.30 2.45 -0.65
CA PHE A 45 -15.56 2.76 -2.05
C PHE A 45 -17.04 3.10 -2.26
N ASP A 46 -17.31 4.24 -2.90
CA ASP A 46 -18.64 4.67 -3.31
C ASP A 46 -18.79 4.48 -4.83
N PRO A 47 -19.62 3.52 -5.30
CA PRO A 47 -19.83 3.28 -6.73
C PRO A 47 -20.92 4.17 -7.35
N SER A 48 -21.50 5.12 -6.61
CA SER A 48 -22.74 5.81 -7.02
C SER A 48 -22.59 6.69 -8.27
N ASP A 49 -21.42 7.26 -8.52
CA ASP A 49 -21.15 8.10 -9.70
C ASP A 49 -19.80 7.76 -10.36
N PRO A 50 -19.76 6.74 -11.23
CA PRO A 50 -18.50 6.32 -11.87
C PRO A 50 -18.00 7.28 -12.95
N VAL A 51 -18.81 8.27 -13.37
CA VAL A 51 -18.44 9.25 -14.39
C VAL A 51 -17.74 10.45 -13.75
N LEU A 52 -18.24 10.93 -12.61
CA LEU A 52 -17.68 12.09 -11.89
C LEU A 52 -16.78 11.71 -10.71
N ASP A 53 -16.84 10.47 -10.22
CA ASP A 53 -15.96 9.95 -9.16
C ASP A 53 -15.41 8.54 -9.48
N PRO A 54 -14.52 8.43 -10.49
CA PRO A 54 -13.95 7.14 -10.87
C PRO A 54 -13.02 6.59 -9.78
N MET A 55 -12.81 5.27 -9.78
CA MET A 55 -12.00 4.55 -8.77
C MET A 55 -10.63 5.18 -8.46
N PRO A 56 -9.80 5.59 -9.44
CA PRO A 56 -8.50 6.22 -9.12
C PRO A 56 -8.64 7.52 -8.32
N ASP A 57 -9.65 8.32 -8.63
CA ASP A 57 -9.92 9.59 -7.96
C ASP A 57 -10.51 9.37 -6.56
N SER A 58 -11.41 8.40 -6.41
CA SER A 58 -12.02 8.06 -5.13
C SER A 58 -11.00 7.49 -4.14
N ARG A 59 -10.00 6.74 -4.61
CA ARG A 59 -8.82 6.34 -3.82
C ARG A 59 -8.02 7.54 -3.34
N GLN A 60 -7.75 8.50 -4.21
CA GLN A 60 -7.01 9.72 -3.86
C GLN A 60 -7.79 10.59 -2.86
N LYS A 61 -9.11 10.71 -3.02
CA LYS A 61 -10.00 11.39 -2.06
C LYS A 61 -10.04 10.68 -0.72
N ALA A 62 -10.13 9.34 -0.68
CA ALA A 62 -10.08 8.56 0.55
C ALA A 62 -8.75 8.77 1.31
N GLN A 63 -7.63 8.85 0.57
CA GLN A 63 -6.32 9.15 1.15
C GLN A 63 -6.22 10.61 1.63
N ALA A 64 -6.74 11.57 0.87
CA ALA A 64 -6.80 12.97 1.30
C ALA A 64 -7.65 13.16 2.57
N ARG A 65 -8.77 12.43 2.70
CA ARG A 65 -9.59 12.39 3.93
C ARG A 65 -8.84 11.83 5.13
N LYS A 66 -8.05 10.76 4.96
CA LYS A 66 -7.23 10.16 6.04
C LYS A 66 -6.16 11.11 6.59
N HIS A 67 -5.64 11.99 5.74
CA HIS A 67 -4.53 12.87 6.07
C HIS A 67 -4.95 14.31 6.43
N ASN A 68 -6.26 14.58 6.65
CA ASN A 68 -6.78 15.92 6.93
C ASN A 68 -6.29 16.97 5.91
N MET A 69 -6.09 16.56 4.65
CA MET A 69 -5.48 17.41 3.64
C MET A 69 -6.56 18.35 3.09
N CYS A 70 -6.46 19.63 3.44
CA CYS A 70 -7.32 20.69 2.89
C CYS A 70 -7.20 20.72 1.36
N PRO A 71 -8.32 20.87 0.62
CA PRO A 71 -8.29 20.95 -0.83
C PRO A 71 -7.63 22.29 -1.22
N GLY A 72 -6.37 22.25 -1.60
CA GLY A 72 -5.58 23.43 -1.93
C GLY A 72 -4.06 23.21 -1.92
N HIS A 73 -3.58 22.14 -1.29
CA HIS A 73 -2.15 21.81 -1.31
C HIS A 73 -1.88 20.72 -2.35
N ALA A 74 -1.17 21.12 -3.40
CA ALA A 74 -0.78 20.28 -4.51
C ALA A 74 -0.08 19.00 -4.03
N PHE A 75 -0.49 17.88 -4.62
CA PHE A 75 0.15 16.58 -4.47
C PHE A 75 1.55 16.65 -5.09
N VAL A 76 2.58 16.88 -4.27
CA VAL A 76 3.98 16.68 -4.68
C VAL A 76 4.31 15.21 -4.47
N THR A 77 4.03 14.37 -5.46
CA THR A 77 4.66 13.05 -5.55
C THR A 77 6.11 13.23 -5.98
N PRO A 78 7.10 12.53 -5.40
CA PRO A 78 8.52 12.75 -5.72
C PRO A 78 8.91 12.42 -7.16
N ASN A 79 8.05 11.75 -7.96
CA ASN A 79 8.47 11.20 -9.25
C ASN A 79 7.48 11.31 -10.43
N THR A 80 6.46 12.18 -10.37
CA THR A 80 5.63 12.42 -11.54
C THR A 80 5.25 13.90 -11.65
N ARG A 81 6.07 14.67 -12.36
CA ARG A 81 5.72 16.02 -12.80
C ARG A 81 4.68 15.89 -13.93
N ILE A 82 3.42 15.64 -13.58
CA ILE A 82 2.30 15.95 -14.47
C ILE A 82 1.66 17.24 -13.94
N ARG A 83 2.04 18.36 -14.57
CA ARG A 83 1.35 19.63 -14.40
C ARG A 83 0.04 19.54 -15.18
N TYR A 84 -1.09 19.44 -14.51
CA TYR A 84 -2.34 19.90 -15.09
C TYR A 84 -2.30 21.43 -15.04
N SER A 85 -1.77 22.05 -16.11
CA SER A 85 -1.98 23.47 -16.37
C SER A 85 -3.43 23.63 -16.84
N THR A 86 -4.28 24.25 -16.03
CA THR A 86 -5.55 24.80 -16.48
C THR A 86 -5.30 25.94 -17.47
N PRO A 87 -5.93 25.96 -18.66
CA PRO A 87 -6.02 27.20 -19.43
C PRO A 87 -7.01 28.15 -18.75
N LEU A 88 -6.69 29.44 -18.80
CA LEU A 88 -7.43 30.58 -18.24
C LEU A 88 -8.90 30.61 -18.65
#